data_AF-A0A518BQA5-F1
#
_entry.id   AF-A0A518BQA5-F1
#
_cell.length_a   1.000
_cell.length_b   1.000
_cell.length_c   1.000
_cell.angle_alpha   90.00
_cell.angle_beta   90.00
_cell.angle_gamma   90.00
#
_symmetry.space_group_name_H-M   'P 1'
#
loop_
_entity.id
_entity.type
_entity.pdbx_description
1 polymer ?
#
loop_
_entity_poly.entity_id
_entity_poly.type
_entity_poly.pdbx_seq_one_letter_code
_entity_poly.pdbx_strand_id
1 'polypeptide(L)'
;MRAFQTLFAAFTLLGASALFAQSAPQAQEEAPERAAPAQAEEAAPRVDAYTVTACPISGKALGSMGEPIVLELDGRAVQLCCRGCVGPANADPAGTAAKVDAAFADQQRPHYPLTTCLISGEPLAQDGVDVAVEVVVGNRLFRLCCDTCAAKVRRDPAAMHGKLDEAVIAAQSPDYPLQNCLVSDKNALGSMGEPVEFVVGDRLVRLCCGSCRPAFDAEPAKYLARLEAAWAAAAEEAGPERDAASAGAGAGR
;
A
#
# COMPACT_ATOMS: atom_id res chain seq x y z
N MET A 1 -5.05 -61.47 -49.14
CA MET A 1 -5.28 -60.49 -48.05
C MET A 1 -4.10 -59.53 -48.06
N ARG A 2 -4.39 -58.24 -48.30
CA ARG A 2 -3.46 -57.13 -48.58
C ARG A 2 -2.77 -56.70 -47.28
N ALA A 3 -1.44 -56.72 -47.23
CA ALA A 3 -0.50 -55.67 -47.65
C ALA A 3 -0.46 -54.50 -46.67
N PHE A 4 0.62 -54.44 -45.89
CA PHE A 4 0.91 -53.46 -44.86
C PHE A 4 2.29 -52.87 -45.17
N GLN A 5 2.37 -51.53 -45.16
CA GLN A 5 3.59 -50.72 -44.99
C GLN A 5 4.67 -50.89 -46.10
N THR A 6 5.44 -49.90 -46.55
CA THR A 6 5.94 -48.65 -45.97
C THR A 6 6.58 -47.86 -47.13
N LEU A 7 6.49 -46.52 -47.05
CA LEU A 7 7.50 -45.51 -47.39
C LEU A 7 8.57 -45.85 -48.46
N PHE A 8 8.67 -45.06 -49.54
CA PHE A 8 9.96 -44.49 -50.02
C PHE A 8 9.76 -43.53 -51.23
N ALA A 9 10.18 -42.28 -51.01
CA ALA A 9 10.88 -41.31 -51.85
C ALA A 9 10.72 -41.19 -53.40
N ALA A 10 10.62 -39.90 -53.80
CA ALA A 10 11.37 -39.19 -54.85
C ALA A 10 10.93 -39.29 -56.34
N PHE A 11 10.68 -38.10 -56.95
CA PHE A 11 11.21 -37.57 -58.22
C PHE A 11 10.36 -36.35 -58.67
N THR A 12 10.81 -35.11 -58.46
CA THR A 12 11.51 -34.21 -59.43
C THR A 12 10.74 -33.84 -60.71
N LEU A 13 10.49 -32.53 -60.89
CA LEU A 13 10.32 -31.80 -62.16
C LEU A 13 10.45 -30.30 -61.82
N LEU A 14 11.63 -29.68 -61.95
CA LEU A 14 12.18 -28.94 -63.11
C LEU A 14 11.40 -27.68 -63.56
N GLY A 15 12.08 -26.53 -63.45
CA GLY A 15 11.79 -25.22 -64.08
C GLY A 15 12.53 -24.11 -63.30
N ALA A 16 13.80 -23.76 -63.56
CA ALA A 16 14.33 -22.92 -64.66
C ALA A 16 13.56 -21.57 -64.76
N SER A 17 14.09 -20.35 -64.70
CA SER A 17 15.41 -19.70 -64.63
C SER A 17 15.09 -18.22 -64.25
N ALA A 18 15.87 -17.41 -63.54
CA ALA A 18 17.04 -16.67 -64.01
C ALA A 18 17.19 -15.35 -63.19
N LEU A 19 18.44 -14.87 -63.09
CA LEU A 19 18.89 -13.47 -62.98
C LEU A 19 19.00 -12.73 -61.61
N PHE A 20 20.28 -12.48 -61.29
CA PHE A 20 20.90 -11.21 -60.82
C PHE A 20 20.50 -10.59 -59.46
N ALA A 21 21.48 -10.52 -58.55
CA ALA A 21 22.30 -9.32 -58.28
C ALA A 21 22.79 -9.29 -56.82
N GLN A 22 24.12 -9.27 -56.63
CA GLN A 22 24.76 -8.85 -55.39
C GLN A 22 24.51 -7.35 -55.13
N SER A 23 24.22 -6.98 -53.88
CA SER A 23 24.59 -5.67 -53.33
C SER A 23 24.61 -5.67 -51.79
N ALA A 24 25.47 -4.80 -51.27
CA ALA A 24 26.05 -4.69 -49.92
C ALA A 24 25.07 -4.35 -48.76
N PRO A 25 25.49 -4.51 -47.48
CA PRO A 25 24.67 -4.15 -46.33
C PRO A 25 24.62 -2.62 -46.17
N GLN A 26 23.41 -2.06 -46.20
CA GLN A 26 23.16 -0.67 -45.85
C GLN A 26 22.73 -0.62 -44.38
N ALA A 27 23.53 0.10 -43.59
CA ALA A 27 23.17 0.56 -42.27
C ALA A 27 21.88 1.38 -42.36
N GLN A 28 20.87 1.00 -41.59
CA GLN A 28 19.64 1.76 -41.42
C GLN A 28 19.69 2.43 -40.05
N GLU A 29 19.87 3.75 -40.10
CA GLU A 29 19.73 4.69 -39.02
C GLU A 29 18.21 4.89 -38.81
N GLU A 30 17.65 4.26 -37.78
CA GLU A 30 16.26 4.46 -37.37
C GLU A 30 16.19 5.57 -36.31
N ALA A 31 15.67 6.71 -36.75
CA ALA A 31 15.26 7.83 -35.92
C ALA A 31 14.21 7.41 -34.87
N PRO A 32 14.17 8.06 -33.69
CA PRO A 32 13.47 7.57 -32.52
C PRO A 32 11.95 7.52 -32.73
N GLU A 33 11.42 6.35 -32.42
CA GLU A 33 10.02 6.05 -32.24
C GLU A 33 9.39 7.12 -31.34
N ARG A 34 8.47 7.89 -31.93
CA ARG A 34 7.63 8.85 -31.22
C ARG A 34 6.83 8.07 -30.19
N ALA A 35 7.19 8.24 -28.92
CA ALA A 35 6.40 7.80 -27.79
C ALA A 35 4.96 8.25 -27.98
N ALA A 36 4.06 7.29 -28.21
CA ALA A 36 2.64 7.50 -27.99
C ALA A 36 2.45 7.87 -26.51
N PRO A 37 1.62 8.88 -26.19
CA PRO A 37 1.35 9.20 -24.80
C PRO A 37 0.72 7.98 -24.14
N ALA A 38 1.35 7.52 -23.06
CA ALA A 38 0.79 6.53 -22.15
C ALA A 38 -0.64 6.97 -21.82
N GLN A 39 -1.60 6.17 -22.26
CA GLN A 39 -2.98 6.32 -21.88
C GLN A 39 -2.99 6.21 -20.35
N ALA A 40 -3.50 7.25 -19.68
CA ALA A 40 -3.82 7.20 -18.27
C ALA A 40 -4.90 6.13 -18.12
N GLU A 41 -4.44 4.90 -17.88
CA GLU A 41 -5.25 3.84 -17.31
C GLU A 41 -5.79 4.42 -16.00
N GLU A 42 -7.12 4.49 -15.89
CA GLU A 42 -7.82 4.94 -14.70
C GLU A 42 -7.28 4.13 -13.52
N ALA A 43 -6.40 4.74 -12.74
CA ALA A 43 -5.67 4.04 -11.70
C ALA A 43 -6.69 3.42 -10.73
N ALA A 44 -6.70 2.09 -10.63
CA ALA A 44 -7.48 1.41 -9.61
C ALA A 44 -7.24 2.12 -8.27
N PRO A 45 -8.29 2.37 -7.48
CA PRO A 45 -8.15 3.13 -6.25
C PRO A 45 -7.07 2.48 -5.39
N ARG A 46 -6.10 3.29 -4.92
CA ARG A 46 -5.04 2.82 -4.02
C ARG A 46 -5.69 2.23 -2.77
N VAL A 47 -5.34 0.99 -2.44
CA VAL A 47 -5.77 0.29 -1.23
C VAL A 47 -4.52 -0.09 -0.44
N ASP A 48 -4.41 0.43 0.79
CA ASP A 48 -3.39 0.02 1.74
C ASP A 48 -3.57 -1.46 2.13
N ALA A 49 -2.47 -2.09 2.51
CA ALA A 49 -2.48 -3.48 2.95
C ALA A 49 -3.46 -3.67 4.12
N TYR A 50 -4.03 -4.88 4.25
CA TYR A 50 -4.98 -5.15 5.33
C TYR A 50 -4.23 -5.39 6.65
N THR A 51 -4.26 -4.41 7.55
CA THR A 51 -3.47 -4.38 8.79
C THR A 51 -4.28 -4.63 10.05
N VAL A 52 -5.61 -4.63 9.95
CA VAL A 52 -6.49 -4.96 11.07
C VAL A 52 -6.32 -6.44 11.41
N THR A 53 -6.17 -6.74 12.71
CA THR A 53 -5.87 -8.10 13.19
C THR A 53 -7.09 -8.80 13.79
N ALA A 54 -8.24 -8.13 13.91
CA ALA A 54 -9.47 -8.69 14.46
C ALA A 54 -10.51 -8.95 13.36
N CYS A 55 -11.26 -10.04 13.49
CA CYS A 55 -12.38 -10.37 12.60
C CYS A 55 -13.55 -9.40 12.85
N PRO A 56 -14.10 -8.72 11.82
CA PRO A 56 -15.20 -7.76 11.98
C PRO A 56 -16.51 -8.41 12.42
N ILE A 57 -16.64 -9.73 12.28
CA ILE A 57 -17.85 -10.47 12.68
C ILE A 57 -17.75 -10.97 14.12
N SER A 58 -16.66 -11.66 14.46
CA SER A 58 -16.53 -12.37 15.73
C SER A 58 -15.67 -11.65 16.77
N GLY A 59 -14.92 -10.62 16.37
CA GLY A 59 -13.91 -9.93 17.20
C GLY A 59 -12.66 -10.77 17.52
N LYS A 60 -12.59 -12.03 17.08
CA LYS A 60 -11.43 -12.90 17.31
C LYS A 60 -10.27 -12.51 16.42
N ALA A 61 -9.04 -12.78 16.88
CA ALA A 61 -7.84 -12.54 16.10
C ALA A 61 -7.85 -13.31 14.77
N LEU A 62 -7.52 -12.64 13.67
CA LEU A 62 -7.25 -13.25 12.38
C LEU A 62 -6.05 -14.19 12.51
N GLY A 63 -6.10 -15.35 11.86
CA GLY A 63 -5.11 -16.41 12.03
C GLY A 63 -5.41 -17.38 13.18
N SER A 64 -6.23 -17.01 14.17
CA SER A 64 -6.51 -17.88 15.33
C SER A 64 -7.38 -19.10 14.99
N MET A 65 -7.98 -19.13 13.80
CA MET A 65 -8.89 -20.17 13.33
C MET A 65 -8.40 -20.76 11.99
N GLY A 66 -7.11 -20.62 11.69
CA GLY A 66 -6.51 -20.95 10.39
C GLY A 66 -6.28 -19.72 9.52
N GLU A 67 -5.95 -19.95 8.25
CA GLU A 67 -5.74 -18.88 7.27
C GLU A 67 -7.00 -18.00 7.13
N PRO A 68 -6.89 -16.67 7.24
CA PRO A 68 -8.03 -15.78 7.09
C PRO A 68 -8.70 -15.96 5.72
N ILE A 69 -10.04 -15.95 5.74
CA ILE A 69 -10.82 -15.99 4.50
C ILE A 69 -10.96 -14.56 4.00
N VAL A 70 -10.48 -14.31 2.78
CA VAL A 70 -10.69 -13.06 2.06
C VAL A 70 -12.06 -13.09 1.39
N LEU A 71 -12.90 -12.11 1.69
CA LEU A 71 -14.24 -11.93 1.16
C LEU A 71 -14.35 -10.54 0.55
N GLU A 72 -14.73 -10.44 -0.72
CA GLU A 72 -14.99 -9.17 -1.40
C GLU A 72 -16.36 -8.62 -0.96
N LEU A 73 -16.36 -7.47 -0.29
CA LEU A 73 -17.55 -6.75 0.14
C LEU A 73 -17.45 -5.28 -0.31
N ASP A 74 -18.47 -4.78 -0.99
CA ASP A 74 -18.56 -3.38 -1.46
C ASP A 74 -17.31 -2.91 -2.25
N GLY A 75 -16.75 -3.79 -3.08
CA GLY A 75 -15.57 -3.49 -3.90
C GLY A 75 -14.24 -3.49 -3.14
N ARG A 76 -14.21 -4.05 -1.92
CA ARG A 76 -13.01 -4.20 -1.10
C ARG A 76 -12.90 -5.60 -0.50
N ALA A 77 -11.67 -6.12 -0.47
CA ALA A 77 -11.29 -7.31 0.29
C ALA A 77 -11.42 -7.10 1.82
N VAL A 78 -12.23 -7.92 2.48
CA VAL A 78 -12.36 -8.02 3.94
C VAL A 78 -11.85 -9.38 4.40
N GLN A 79 -11.09 -9.42 5.50
CA GLN A 79 -10.61 -10.67 6.08
C GLN A 79 -11.49 -11.15 7.23
N LEU A 80 -11.86 -12.43 7.19
CA LEU A 80 -12.65 -13.11 8.21
C LEU A 80 -11.83 -14.23 8.85
N CYS A 81 -12.03 -14.47 10.15
CA CYS A 81 -11.24 -15.50 10.83
C CYS A 81 -11.58 -16.93 10.36
N CYS A 82 -12.82 -17.22 9.94
CA CYS A 82 -13.23 -18.57 9.57
C CYS A 82 -14.50 -18.59 8.69
N ARG A 83 -14.82 -19.77 8.13
CA ARG A 83 -15.98 -19.99 7.26
C ARG A 83 -17.31 -19.65 7.94
N GLY A 84 -17.41 -19.83 9.26
CA GLY A 84 -18.61 -19.48 10.03
C GLY A 84 -18.96 -17.99 10.00
N CYS A 85 -18.00 -17.11 9.72
CA CYS A 85 -18.23 -15.67 9.63
C CYS A 85 -18.73 -15.22 8.25
N VAL A 86 -18.63 -16.06 7.21
CA VAL A 86 -19.00 -15.69 5.83
C VAL A 86 -20.50 -15.42 5.69
N GLY A 87 -21.34 -16.27 6.28
CA GLY A 87 -22.80 -16.09 6.26
C GLY A 87 -23.24 -14.77 6.88
N PRO A 88 -22.85 -14.47 8.13
CA PRO A 88 -23.12 -13.18 8.76
C PRO A 88 -22.57 -11.98 7.98
N ALA A 89 -21.37 -12.07 7.42
CA ALA A 89 -20.77 -10.99 6.63
C ALA A 89 -21.59 -10.67 5.37
N ASN A 90 -22.07 -11.70 4.66
CA ASN A 90 -22.91 -11.52 3.48
C ASN A 90 -24.34 -11.07 3.81
N ALA A 91 -24.83 -11.36 5.01
CA ALA A 91 -26.17 -10.93 5.45
C ALA A 91 -26.23 -9.42 5.73
N ASP A 92 -25.11 -8.81 6.11
CA ASP A 92 -24.96 -7.36 6.31
C ASP A 92 -23.59 -6.87 5.80
N PRO A 93 -23.42 -6.74 4.47
CA PRO A 93 -22.15 -6.31 3.87
C PRO A 93 -21.73 -4.92 4.34
N ALA A 94 -22.67 -3.96 4.34
CA ALA A 94 -22.41 -2.57 4.72
C ALA A 94 -22.03 -2.45 6.20
N GLY A 95 -22.74 -3.14 7.11
CA GLY A 95 -22.38 -3.17 8.52
C GLY A 95 -21.05 -3.87 8.78
N THR A 96 -20.70 -4.89 7.98
CA THR A 96 -19.38 -5.52 8.04
C THR A 96 -18.27 -4.57 7.59
N ALA A 97 -18.46 -3.88 6.46
CA ALA A 97 -17.53 -2.89 5.95
C ALA A 97 -17.33 -1.73 6.95
N ALA A 98 -18.40 -1.25 7.59
CA ALA A 98 -18.33 -0.21 8.61
C ALA A 98 -17.53 -0.64 9.85
N LYS A 99 -17.64 -1.90 10.29
CA LYS A 99 -16.82 -2.44 11.39
C LYS A 99 -15.34 -2.53 11.02
N VAL A 100 -15.03 -2.88 9.77
CA VAL A 100 -13.67 -2.88 9.26
C VAL A 100 -13.11 -1.46 9.23
N ASP A 101 -13.90 -0.49 8.75
CA ASP A 101 -13.50 0.93 8.72
C ASP A 101 -13.24 1.46 10.14
N ALA A 102 -14.11 1.16 11.10
CA ALA A 102 -13.90 1.52 12.50
C ALA A 102 -12.61 0.93 13.05
N ALA A 103 -12.30 -0.33 12.74
CA ALA A 103 -11.06 -0.97 13.18
C ALA A 103 -9.81 -0.35 12.56
N PHE A 104 -9.83 0.04 11.27
CA PHE A 104 -8.74 0.80 10.65
C PHE A 104 -8.60 2.19 11.29
N ALA A 105 -9.71 2.88 11.52
CA ALA A 105 -9.71 4.20 12.15
C ALA A 105 -9.08 4.11 13.56
N ASP A 106 -9.49 3.15 14.38
CA ASP A 106 -8.94 2.96 15.72
C ASP A 106 -7.45 2.59 15.71
N GLN A 107 -7.02 1.77 14.74
CA GLN A 107 -5.61 1.43 14.56
C GLN A 107 -4.76 2.65 14.17
N GLN A 108 -5.28 3.53 13.32
CA GLN A 108 -4.50 4.60 12.68
C GLN A 108 -4.57 5.93 13.43
N ARG A 109 -5.67 6.22 14.14
CA ARG A 109 -5.88 7.49 14.87
C ARG A 109 -4.71 7.89 15.78
N PRO A 110 -4.07 6.97 16.56
CA PRO A 110 -2.93 7.34 17.40
C PRO A 110 -1.68 7.80 16.64
N HIS A 111 -1.66 7.61 15.32
CA HIS A 111 -0.51 7.82 14.45
C HIS A 111 -0.78 8.83 13.34
N TYR A 112 -1.98 9.43 13.36
CA TYR A 112 -2.41 10.38 12.36
C TYR A 112 -1.52 11.63 12.38
N PRO A 113 -0.90 12.03 11.25
CA PRO A 113 0.18 13.02 11.26
C PRO A 113 -0.29 14.48 11.35
N LEU A 114 -1.58 14.75 11.20
CA LEU A 114 -2.10 16.12 11.09
C LEU A 114 -3.07 16.46 12.22
N THR A 115 -2.97 17.69 12.72
CA THR A 115 -3.96 18.32 13.61
C THR A 115 -4.94 19.24 12.86
N THR A 116 -4.74 19.37 11.55
CA THR A 116 -5.55 20.18 10.64
C THR A 116 -6.10 19.32 9.50
N CYS A 117 -7.25 19.72 8.96
CA CYS A 117 -7.89 19.08 7.83
C CYS A 117 -6.94 19.05 6.62
N LEU A 118 -6.72 17.86 6.05
CA LEU A 118 -5.85 17.66 4.88
C LEU A 118 -6.27 18.52 3.66
N ILE A 119 -7.56 18.87 3.57
CA ILE A 119 -8.11 19.59 2.42
C ILE A 119 -8.19 21.10 2.66
N SER A 120 -8.75 21.53 3.79
CA SER A 120 -8.98 22.96 4.08
C SER A 120 -7.88 23.60 4.91
N GLY A 121 -7.08 22.82 5.64
CA GLY A 121 -6.12 23.32 6.64
C GLY A 121 -6.78 23.79 7.95
N GLU A 122 -8.11 23.67 8.09
CA GLU A 122 -8.80 24.06 9.32
C GLU A 122 -8.47 23.11 10.47
N PRO A 123 -8.44 23.59 11.73
CA PRO A 123 -8.19 22.75 12.89
C PRO A 123 -9.19 21.58 13.00
N LEU A 124 -8.69 20.41 13.40
CA LEU A 124 -9.51 19.22 13.69
C LEU A 124 -9.90 19.11 15.16
N ALA A 125 -9.40 20.02 16.00
CA ALA A 125 -9.79 20.14 17.39
C ALA A 125 -10.29 21.57 17.64
N GLN A 126 -11.38 21.68 18.39
CA GLN A 126 -11.95 22.96 18.84
C GLN A 126 -12.14 22.89 20.35
N ASP A 127 -11.60 23.87 21.07
CA ASP A 127 -11.66 23.93 22.55
C ASP A 127 -11.18 22.64 23.26
N GLY A 128 -10.16 21.98 22.67
CA GLY A 128 -9.61 20.71 23.17
C GLY A 128 -10.45 19.48 22.83
N VAL A 129 -11.57 19.64 22.12
CA VAL A 129 -12.43 18.55 21.69
C VAL A 129 -12.10 18.18 20.25
N ASP A 130 -11.92 16.89 20.00
CA ASP A 130 -11.78 16.32 18.66
C ASP A 130 -13.11 16.45 17.90
N VAL A 131 -13.11 17.26 16.85
CA VAL A 131 -14.29 17.53 16.00
C VAL A 131 -14.12 16.98 14.59
N ALA A 132 -13.12 16.11 14.37
CA ALA A 132 -12.84 15.56 13.06
C ALA A 132 -13.98 14.66 12.57
N VAL A 133 -14.34 14.85 11.30
CA VAL A 133 -15.04 13.85 10.50
C VAL A 133 -14.02 12.84 10.00
N GLU A 134 -14.14 11.60 10.48
CA GLU A 134 -13.31 10.47 10.08
C GLU A 134 -13.94 9.73 8.89
N VAL A 135 -13.14 9.42 7.88
CA VAL A 135 -13.53 8.54 6.78
C VAL A 135 -12.38 7.59 6.46
N VAL A 136 -12.68 6.31 6.26
CA VAL A 136 -11.72 5.34 5.76
C VAL A 136 -11.96 5.12 4.27
N VAL A 137 -10.91 5.25 3.46
CA VAL A 137 -10.94 4.95 2.02
C VAL A 137 -9.72 4.12 1.69
N GLY A 138 -9.90 2.97 1.06
CA GLY A 138 -8.78 2.10 0.68
C GLY A 138 -7.92 1.67 1.88
N ASN A 139 -8.54 1.32 3.00
CA ASN A 139 -7.87 0.96 4.27
C ASN A 139 -7.05 2.08 4.92
N ARG A 140 -7.23 3.33 4.48
CA ARG A 140 -6.57 4.51 5.05
C ARG A 140 -7.55 5.45 5.71
N LEU A 141 -7.26 5.85 6.94
CA LEU A 141 -7.99 6.85 7.69
C LEU A 141 -7.68 8.25 7.14
N PHE A 142 -8.72 9.05 6.96
CA PHE A 142 -8.63 10.48 6.72
C PHE A 142 -9.46 11.20 7.78
N ARG A 143 -8.86 12.22 8.41
CA ARG A 143 -9.52 13.07 9.40
C ARG A 143 -9.67 14.48 8.82
N LEU A 144 -10.91 14.96 8.78
CA LEU A 144 -11.30 16.14 8.01
C LEU A 144 -12.25 17.02 8.83
N CYS A 145 -12.43 18.28 8.44
CA CYS A 145 -13.32 19.18 9.17
C CYS A 145 -14.82 18.98 8.86
N CYS A 146 -15.17 18.38 7.72
CA CYS A 146 -16.57 18.26 7.28
C CYS A 146 -16.80 17.19 6.19
N ASP A 147 -18.07 16.84 5.98
CA ASP A 147 -18.50 15.86 4.96
C ASP A 147 -18.14 16.27 3.52
N THR A 148 -18.07 17.58 3.24
CA THR A 148 -17.66 18.06 1.91
C THR A 148 -16.20 17.72 1.62
N CYS A 149 -15.34 17.78 2.63
CA CYS A 149 -13.96 17.32 2.52
C CYS A 149 -13.93 15.80 2.37
N ALA A 150 -14.74 15.05 3.13
CA ALA A 150 -14.83 13.59 2.98
C ALA A 150 -15.28 13.17 1.57
N ALA A 151 -16.20 13.91 0.96
CA ALA A 151 -16.62 13.68 -0.42
C ALA A 151 -15.49 13.94 -1.44
N LYS A 152 -14.62 14.93 -1.19
CA LYS A 152 -13.43 15.17 -2.04
C LYS A 152 -12.41 14.04 -1.93
N VAL A 153 -12.21 13.47 -0.73
CA VAL A 153 -11.36 12.27 -0.56
C VAL A 153 -11.88 11.10 -1.37
N ARG A 154 -13.18 10.82 -1.29
CA ARG A 154 -13.79 9.73 -2.07
C ARG A 154 -13.74 9.95 -3.58
N ARG A 155 -13.70 11.21 -4.03
CA ARG A 155 -13.65 11.57 -5.46
C ARG A 155 -12.27 11.33 -6.07
N ASP A 156 -11.20 11.60 -5.33
CA ASP A 156 -9.83 11.41 -5.79
C ASP A 156 -8.98 10.78 -4.68
N PRO A 157 -9.21 9.49 -4.39
CA PRO A 157 -8.53 8.82 -3.30
C PRO A 157 -7.03 8.75 -3.55
N ALA A 158 -6.58 8.48 -4.78
CA ALA A 158 -5.16 8.33 -5.09
C ALA A 158 -4.36 9.60 -4.76
N ALA A 159 -4.85 10.77 -5.16
CA ALA A 159 -4.18 12.03 -4.82
C ALA A 159 -4.21 12.31 -3.32
N MET A 160 -5.32 12.00 -2.63
CA MET A 160 -5.40 12.25 -1.18
C MET A 160 -4.50 11.31 -0.37
N HIS A 161 -4.36 10.04 -0.78
CA HIS A 161 -3.37 9.14 -0.18
C HIS A 161 -1.96 9.70 -0.35
N GLY A 162 -1.58 10.16 -1.55
CA GLY A 162 -0.26 10.75 -1.78
C GLY A 162 0.02 11.94 -0.86
N LYS A 163 -0.93 12.87 -0.74
CA LYS A 163 -0.79 14.03 0.16
C LYS A 163 -0.67 13.63 1.64
N LEU A 164 -1.44 12.63 2.07
CA LEU A 164 -1.36 12.14 3.44
C LEU A 164 -0.05 11.38 3.69
N ASP A 165 0.44 10.61 2.70
CA ASP A 165 1.73 9.91 2.77
C ASP A 165 2.88 10.90 2.97
N GLU A 166 2.91 12.02 2.24
CA GLU A 166 3.88 13.09 2.44
C GLU A 166 3.87 13.63 3.89
N ALA A 167 2.68 13.84 4.46
CA ALA A 167 2.54 14.29 5.84
C ALA A 167 3.02 13.23 6.86
N VAL A 168 2.72 11.95 6.63
CA VAL A 168 3.21 10.84 7.47
C VAL A 168 4.74 10.75 7.40
N ILE A 169 5.32 10.79 6.19
CA ILE A 169 6.76 10.74 5.98
C ILE A 169 7.43 11.91 6.70
N ALA A 170 6.93 13.13 6.52
CA ALA A 170 7.47 14.31 7.18
C ALA A 170 7.42 14.21 8.72
N ALA A 171 6.31 13.69 9.27
CA ALA A 171 6.13 13.54 10.72
C ALA A 171 7.01 12.44 11.33
N GLN A 172 7.23 11.32 10.62
CA GLN A 172 7.89 10.14 11.19
C GLN A 172 9.36 9.99 10.80
N SER A 173 9.82 10.62 9.72
CA SER A 173 11.20 10.48 9.23
C SER A 173 12.29 10.91 10.22
N PRO A 174 12.14 12.02 10.99
CA PRO A 174 13.18 12.49 11.89
C PRO A 174 13.48 11.53 13.03
N ASP A 175 12.46 10.85 13.54
CA ASP A 175 12.52 10.00 14.73
C ASP A 175 12.40 8.50 14.41
N TYR A 176 12.58 8.13 13.14
CA TYR A 176 12.37 6.75 12.69
C TYR A 176 13.25 5.75 13.48
N PRO A 177 12.67 4.72 14.12
CA PRO A 177 13.35 3.96 15.17
C PRO A 177 14.34 2.90 14.65
N LEU A 178 14.25 2.53 13.38
CA LEU A 178 15.05 1.44 12.81
C LEU A 178 16.21 1.98 11.98
N GLN A 179 17.40 1.45 12.25
CA GLN A 179 18.59 1.66 11.41
C GLN A 179 18.74 0.59 10.33
N ASN A 180 18.03 -0.54 10.47
CA ASN A 180 18.05 -1.66 9.53
C ASN A 180 16.70 -1.79 8.79
N CYS A 181 16.73 -2.45 7.64
CA CYS A 181 15.56 -2.79 6.84
C CYS A 181 14.49 -3.51 7.67
N LEU A 182 13.24 -3.02 7.58
CA LEU A 182 12.12 -3.60 8.33
C LEU A 182 11.86 -5.07 7.98
N VAL A 183 12.09 -5.45 6.72
CA VAL A 183 11.85 -6.82 6.24
C VAL A 183 13.07 -7.70 6.50
N SER A 184 14.24 -7.28 6.04
CA SER A 184 15.41 -8.17 6.01
C SER A 184 16.22 -8.19 7.31
N ASP A 185 15.98 -7.27 8.25
CA ASP A 185 16.64 -7.07 9.55
C ASP A 185 18.16 -6.86 9.60
N LYS A 186 18.92 -7.39 8.64
CA LYS A 186 20.40 -7.40 8.63
C LYS A 186 21.02 -6.25 7.86
N ASN A 187 20.29 -5.72 6.89
CA ASN A 187 20.82 -4.70 6.00
C ASN A 187 20.51 -3.32 6.58
N ALA A 188 21.54 -2.53 6.83
CA ALA A 188 21.37 -1.13 7.21
C ALA A 188 20.57 -0.38 6.13
N LEU A 189 19.70 0.53 6.53
CA LEU A 189 19.09 1.48 5.61
C LEU A 189 20.21 2.33 4.98
N GLY A 190 20.16 2.53 3.66
CA GLY A 190 21.23 3.21 2.91
C GLY A 190 22.30 2.29 2.32
N SER A 191 22.41 1.02 2.76
CA SER A 191 23.47 0.12 2.26
C SER A 191 23.27 -0.34 0.82
N MET A 192 22.05 -0.21 0.30
CA MET A 192 21.66 -0.60 -1.06
C MET A 192 21.19 0.61 -1.90
N GLY A 193 21.64 1.82 -1.54
CA GLY A 193 21.17 3.08 -2.10
C GLY A 193 20.12 3.76 -1.22
N GLU A 194 19.39 4.71 -1.78
CA GLU A 194 18.30 5.40 -1.07
C GLU A 194 17.25 4.38 -0.60
N PRO A 195 16.86 4.38 0.69
CA PRO A 195 15.83 3.50 1.19
C PRO A 195 14.53 3.64 0.42
N VAL A 196 13.84 2.53 0.20
CA VAL A 196 12.47 2.56 -0.33
C VAL A 196 11.55 2.94 0.81
N GLU A 197 10.97 4.13 0.71
CA GLU A 197 10.00 4.67 1.66
C GLU A 197 8.59 4.59 1.07
N PHE A 198 7.64 4.14 1.90
CA PHE A 198 6.22 4.18 1.58
C PHE A 198 5.43 4.14 2.88
N VAL A 199 4.11 4.39 2.79
CA VAL A 199 3.24 4.44 3.95
C VAL A 199 2.16 3.39 3.85
N VAL A 200 1.90 2.71 4.97
CA VAL A 200 0.82 1.74 5.14
C VAL A 200 0.11 2.02 6.46
N GLY A 201 -1.17 2.40 6.41
CA GLY A 201 -1.96 2.63 7.62
C GLY A 201 -1.34 3.66 8.57
N ASP A 202 -1.00 4.84 8.05
CA ASP A 202 -0.32 5.93 8.77
C ASP A 202 1.05 5.56 9.39
N ARG A 203 1.71 4.51 8.89
CA ARG A 203 3.08 4.17 9.27
C ARG A 203 4.04 4.30 8.12
N LEU A 204 5.10 5.08 8.33
CA LEU A 204 6.26 5.12 7.46
C LEU A 204 6.97 3.76 7.52
N VAL A 205 7.14 3.12 6.38
CA VAL A 205 7.93 1.91 6.22
C VAL A 205 9.17 2.22 5.41
N ARG A 206 10.33 1.84 5.95
CA ARG A 206 11.61 1.92 5.24
C ARG A 206 12.19 0.54 4.97
N LEU A 207 12.49 0.28 3.69
CA LEU A 207 13.18 -0.92 3.23
C LEU A 207 14.54 -0.56 2.66
N CYS A 208 15.50 -1.48 2.73
CA CYS A 208 16.80 -1.26 2.10
C CYS A 208 16.72 -1.18 0.58
N CYS A 209 15.77 -1.89 -0.06
CA CYS A 209 15.58 -1.89 -1.50
C CYS A 209 14.19 -2.44 -1.89
N GLY A 210 13.82 -2.30 -3.17
CA GLY A 210 12.51 -2.71 -3.69
C GLY A 210 12.23 -4.21 -3.65
N SER A 211 13.25 -5.07 -3.57
CA SER A 211 13.05 -6.53 -3.50
C SER A 211 12.42 -7.01 -2.20
N CYS A 212 12.44 -6.17 -1.15
CA CYS A 212 11.77 -6.46 0.11
C CYS A 212 10.25 -6.16 0.07
N ARG A 213 9.77 -5.41 -0.94
CA ARG A 213 8.36 -5.00 -1.03
C ARG A 213 7.40 -6.20 -1.16
N PRO A 214 7.64 -7.21 -2.03
CA PRO A 214 6.75 -8.36 -2.11
C PRO A 214 6.68 -9.16 -0.82
N ALA A 215 7.79 -9.27 -0.08
CA ALA A 215 7.81 -9.93 1.22
C ALA A 215 6.98 -9.14 2.25
N PHE A 216 7.09 -7.81 2.26
CA PHE A 216 6.25 -6.96 3.09
C PHE A 216 4.76 -7.13 2.76
N ASP A 217 4.39 -7.08 1.48
CA ASP A 217 2.99 -7.15 1.03
C ASP A 217 2.34 -8.52 1.35
N ALA A 218 3.14 -9.59 1.45
CA ALA A 218 2.65 -10.91 1.84
C ALA A 218 2.31 -11.02 3.33
N GLU A 219 3.00 -10.28 4.21
CA GLU A 219 2.82 -10.36 5.67
C GLU A 219 2.84 -8.95 6.34
N PRO A 220 2.01 -7.99 5.91
CA PRO A 220 2.12 -6.60 6.34
C PRO A 220 1.94 -6.42 7.85
N ALA A 221 0.96 -7.11 8.44
CA ALA A 221 0.67 -7.03 9.88
C ALA A 221 1.86 -7.48 10.75
N LYS A 222 2.63 -8.48 10.31
CA LYS A 222 3.83 -8.98 11.01
C LYS A 222 4.94 -7.92 11.01
N TYR A 223 5.20 -7.31 9.87
CA TYR A 223 6.24 -6.28 9.76
C TYR A 223 5.83 -4.99 10.48
N LEU A 224 4.56 -4.60 10.43
CA LEU A 224 4.08 -3.46 11.21
C LEU A 224 4.15 -3.74 12.72
N ALA A 225 3.82 -4.93 13.20
CA ALA A 225 4.00 -5.28 14.61
C ALA A 225 5.46 -5.13 15.07
N ARG A 226 6.41 -5.51 14.23
CA ARG A 226 7.84 -5.27 14.48
C ARG A 226 8.18 -3.78 14.50
N LEU A 227 7.63 -3.00 13.58
CA LEU A 227 7.83 -1.55 13.53
C LEU A 227 7.28 -0.87 14.79
N GLU A 228 6.08 -1.26 15.24
CA GLU A 228 5.49 -0.77 16.49
C GLU A 228 6.36 -1.09 17.70
N ALA A 229 6.90 -2.32 17.78
CA ALA A 229 7.82 -2.69 18.85
C ALA A 229 9.09 -1.83 18.85
N ALA A 230 9.59 -1.45 17.68
CA ALA A 230 10.74 -0.56 17.57
C ALA A 230 10.42 0.87 18.01
N TRP A 231 9.25 1.40 17.65
CA TRP A 231 8.78 2.71 18.13
C TRP A 231 8.57 2.72 19.65
N ALA A 232 7.97 1.66 20.21
CA ALA A 232 7.79 1.51 21.65
C ALA A 232 9.14 1.49 22.38
N ALA A 233 10.10 0.70 21.90
CA ALA A 233 11.45 0.66 22.48
C ALA A 233 12.14 2.04 22.39
N ALA A 234 12.05 2.72 21.24
CA ALA A 234 12.64 4.05 21.09
C ALA A 234 11.99 5.09 22.03
N ALA A 235 10.69 4.96 22.32
CA ALA A 235 10.00 5.83 23.28
C ALA A 235 10.43 5.55 24.73
N GLU A 236 10.63 4.28 25.11
CA GLU A 236 11.14 3.90 26.43
C GLU A 236 12.56 4.44 26.66
N GLU A 237 13.45 4.28 25.68
CA GLU A 237 14.85 4.75 25.75
C GLU A 237 14.95 6.29 25.78
N ALA A 238 13.99 6.99 25.19
CA ALA A 238 13.97 8.45 25.19
C ALA A 238 13.60 9.09 26.55
N GLY A 239 13.00 8.32 27.47
CA GLY A 239 12.60 8.77 28.80
C GLY A 239 11.54 9.88 28.82
N PRO A 240 10.98 10.21 30.01
CA PRO A 240 9.89 11.19 30.16
C PRO A 240 10.31 12.67 30.04
N GLU A 241 11.57 12.98 29.70
CA GLU A 241 12.12 14.34 29.79
C GLU A 241 11.86 15.21 28.54
N ARG A 242 11.40 14.62 27.42
CA ARG A 242 11.15 15.37 26.17
C ARG A 242 9.80 16.09 26.12
N ASP A 243 8.86 15.73 27.00
CA ASP A 243 7.54 16.38 27.08
C ASP A 243 7.62 17.80 27.70
N ALA A 244 8.74 18.13 28.37
CA ALA A 244 8.98 19.46 28.93
C ALA A 244 9.64 20.44 27.94
N ALA A 245 10.32 19.94 26.89
CA ALA A 245 11.09 20.77 25.98
C ALA A 245 10.27 21.43 24.87
N SER A 246 9.07 20.91 24.56
CA SER A 246 8.15 21.52 23.58
C SER A 246 7.14 22.50 24.21
N ALA A 247 7.01 22.52 25.54
CA ALA A 247 6.12 23.43 26.27
C ALA A 247 6.80 24.73 26.78
N GLY A 248 8.11 24.90 26.57
CA GLY A 248 8.93 25.94 27.21
C GLY A 248 9.44 27.09 26.33
N ALA A 249 9.17 27.12 25.04
CA ALA A 249 9.66 28.18 24.14
C ALA A 249 8.61 29.28 23.92
N GLY A 250 8.16 29.94 25.00
CA GLY A 250 7.08 30.92 24.90
C GLY A 250 6.85 31.79 26.13
N ALA A 251 7.90 32.25 26.82
CA ALA A 251 7.77 33.37 27.76
C ALA A 251 9.11 34.08 27.94
N GLY A 252 9.31 35.19 27.24
CA GLY A 252 10.51 35.99 27.38
C GLY A 252 10.56 37.25 26.53
N ARG A 253 9.73 38.25 26.87
CA ARG A 253 10.06 39.68 27.09
C ARG A 253 8.82 40.55 27.04
#